data_AF-A0A4R1QCY6-F1
#
_entry.id   AF-A0A4R1QCY6-F1
#
_cell.length_a   1.000
_cell.length_b   1.000
_cell.length_c   1.000
_cell.angle_alpha   90.00
_cell.angle_beta   90.00
_cell.angle_gamma   90.00
#
_symmetry.space_group_name_H-M   'P 1'
#
loop_
_entity.id
_entity.type
_entity.pdbx_description
1 polymer ?
#
loop_
_entity_poly.entity_id
_entity_poly.type
_entity_poly.pdbx_seq_one_letter_code
_entity_poly.pdbx_strand_id
1 'polypeptide(L)'
;MKKIIGLIVVITTILLFVTKSLYVEWAELFIIIGSLSVISIIFNKQQIRFSVILGSSAIIGFLFCLVFGLIDLIADHFMYFLPTGNEDGMPLTLGMKINEYSDDLFVASLISMISVLTISILASLILKFTTKNHKVGF
;
A
#
# COMPACT_ATOMS: atom_id res chain seq x y z
N MET A 1 -10.26 -15.91 -4.03
CA MET A 1 -9.04 -15.10 -3.79
C MET A 1 -8.97 -13.87 -4.70
N LYS A 2 -8.97 -14.01 -6.03
CA LYS A 2 -8.94 -12.86 -6.96
C LYS A 2 -10.05 -11.82 -6.72
N LYS A 3 -11.29 -12.26 -6.48
CA LYS A 3 -12.43 -11.39 -6.14
C LYS A 3 -12.22 -10.57 -4.85
N ILE A 4 -11.57 -11.17 -3.85
CA ILE A 4 -11.30 -10.51 -2.56
C ILE A 4 -10.20 -9.46 -2.73
N ILE A 5 -9.13 -9.79 -3.47
CA ILE A 5 -8.06 -8.82 -3.79
C ILE A 5 -8.65 -7.64 -4.58
N GLY A 6 -9.47 -7.92 -5.59
CA GLY A 6 -10.16 -6.87 -6.35
C GLY A 6 -11.03 -5.98 -5.46
N LEU A 7 -11.78 -6.56 -4.52
CA LEU A 7 -12.58 -5.81 -3.56
C LEU A 7 -11.72 -4.91 -2.66
N ILE A 8 -10.60 -5.44 -2.14
CA ILE A 8 -9.66 -4.65 -1.31
C ILE A 8 -9.14 -3.48 -2.11
N VAL A 9 -8.66 -3.70 -3.34
CA VAL A 9 -8.15 -2.62 -4.21
C VAL A 9 -9.22 -1.54 -4.42
N VAL A 10 -10.46 -1.93 -4.74
CA VAL A 10 -11.57 -0.97 -4.92
C VAL A 10 -11.82 -0.17 -3.64
N ILE A 11 -11.87 -0.83 -2.49
CA ILE A 11 -12.08 -0.15 -1.20
C ILE A 11 -10.92 0.79 -0.88
N THR A 12 -9.67 0.36 -1.08
CA THR A 12 -8.48 1.19 -0.87
C THR A 12 -8.55 2.43 -1.74
N THR A 13 -8.84 2.29 -3.04
CA THR A 13 -8.97 3.44 -3.94
C THR A 13 -10.10 4.38 -3.51
N ILE A 14 -11.26 3.86 -3.09
CA ILE A 14 -12.35 4.72 -2.58
C ILE A 14 -11.91 5.48 -1.33
N LEU A 15 -11.23 4.82 -0.39
CA LEU A 15 -10.75 5.47 0.83
C LEU A 15 -9.73 6.57 0.53
N LEU A 16 -8.81 6.32 -0.39
CA LEU A 16 -7.82 7.30 -0.85
C LEU A 16 -8.49 8.53 -1.49
N PHE A 17 -9.49 8.33 -2.37
CA PHE A 17 -10.19 9.45 -2.99
C PHE A 17 -11.00 10.31 -2.00
N VAL A 18 -11.39 9.75 -0.86
CA VAL A 18 -12.15 10.45 0.18
C VAL A 18 -11.22 11.21 1.13
N THR A 19 -10.01 10.69 1.37
CA THR A 19 -8.98 11.46 2.09
C THR A 19 -8.51 12.58 1.19
N LYS A 20 -8.85 13.81 1.56
CA LYS A 20 -8.32 14.98 0.87
C LYS A 20 -6.96 15.28 1.45
N SER A 21 -5.92 14.90 0.73
CA SER A 21 -4.57 15.35 1.03
C SER A 21 -4.03 16.19 -0.12
N LEU A 22 -3.11 17.10 0.19
CA LEU A 22 -2.31 17.80 -0.82
C LEU A 22 -0.88 17.24 -0.86
N TYR A 23 -0.57 16.30 0.03
CA TYR A 23 0.73 15.73 0.35
C TYR A 23 0.65 14.21 0.56
N VAL A 24 1.76 13.53 0.82
CA VAL A 24 1.69 12.13 1.29
C VAL A 24 1.30 12.13 2.76
N GLU A 25 0.02 11.90 3.07
CA GLU A 25 -0.44 11.90 4.47
C GLU A 25 -0.24 10.54 5.16
N TRP A 26 0.06 10.59 6.46
CA TRP A 26 0.22 9.37 7.26
C TRP A 26 -1.05 8.51 7.26
N ALA A 27 -2.23 9.13 7.17
CA ALA A 27 -3.51 8.43 7.11
C ALA A 27 -3.62 7.55 5.85
N GLU A 28 -3.31 8.10 4.68
CA GLU A 28 -3.27 7.38 3.39
C GLU A 28 -2.24 6.27 3.43
N LEU A 29 -1.07 6.54 3.99
CA LEU A 29 -0.02 5.55 4.15
C LEU A 29 -0.49 4.36 5.01
N PHE A 30 -1.22 4.60 6.11
CA PHE A 30 -1.79 3.53 6.92
C PHE A 30 -2.85 2.73 6.16
N ILE A 31 -3.71 3.38 5.37
CA ILE A 31 -4.72 2.73 4.52
C ILE A 31 -4.05 1.81 3.50
N ILE A 32 -3.00 2.30 2.82
CA ILE A 32 -2.21 1.55 1.83
C ILE A 32 -1.52 0.37 2.51
N ILE A 33 -0.77 0.58 3.59
CA ILE A 33 -0.04 -0.48 4.30
C ILE A 33 -1.00 -1.57 4.79
N GLY A 34 -2.13 -1.20 5.39
CA GLY A 34 -3.14 -2.17 5.84
C GLY A 34 -3.67 -3.00 4.68
N SER A 35 -4.04 -2.36 3.58
CA SER A 35 -4.58 -3.01 2.39
C SER A 35 -3.56 -3.97 1.74
N LEU A 36 -2.33 -3.50 1.54
CA LEU A 36 -1.24 -4.29 0.96
C LEU A 36 -0.82 -5.45 1.86
N SER A 37 -0.86 -5.27 3.19
CA SER A 37 -0.59 -6.34 4.14
C SER A 37 -1.61 -7.46 4.01
N VAL A 38 -2.90 -7.15 3.91
CA VAL A 38 -3.95 -8.16 3.69
C VAL A 38 -3.77 -8.86 2.34
N ILE A 39 -3.48 -8.12 1.27
CA ILE A 39 -3.22 -8.68 -0.05
C ILE A 39 -2.01 -9.63 -0.01
N SER A 40 -0.92 -9.20 0.62
CA SER A 40 0.30 -9.99 0.77
C SER A 40 0.04 -11.28 1.55
N ILE A 41 -0.70 -11.22 2.66
CA ILE A 41 -1.09 -12.41 3.43
C ILE A 41 -1.92 -13.38 2.58
N ILE A 42 -2.92 -12.88 1.83
CA ILE A 42 -3.75 -13.72 0.96
C ILE A 42 -2.91 -14.39 -0.12
N PHE A 43 -2.01 -13.62 -0.76
CA PHE A 43 -1.12 -14.11 -1.80
C PHE A 43 -0.15 -15.17 -1.28
N ASN A 44 0.43 -14.94 -0.10
CA ASN A 44 1.43 -15.80 0.51
C ASN A 44 0.85 -17.01 1.26
N LYS A 45 -0.46 -17.06 1.48
CA LYS A 45 -1.12 -18.17 2.17
C LYS A 45 -0.83 -19.55 1.57
N GLN A 46 -0.60 -19.62 0.27
CA GLN A 46 -0.32 -20.88 -0.45
C GLN A 46 1.18 -21.17 -0.61
N GLN A 47 2.05 -20.24 -0.21
CA GLN A 47 3.49 -20.33 -0.42
C GLN A 47 4.16 -21.03 0.76
N ILE A 48 4.93 -22.08 0.45
CA ILE A 48 5.64 -22.87 1.47
C ILE A 48 7.05 -22.30 1.71
N ARG A 49 7.67 -21.76 0.65
CA ARG A 49 9.05 -21.27 0.67
C ARG A 49 9.13 -19.86 1.26
N PHE A 50 9.93 -19.73 2.32
CA PHE A 50 10.10 -18.45 3.03
C PHE A 50 10.70 -17.34 2.15
N SER A 51 11.65 -17.67 1.27
CA SER A 51 12.24 -16.70 0.34
C SER A 51 11.21 -16.09 -0.63
N VAL A 52 10.22 -16.86 -1.05
CA VAL A 52 9.13 -16.37 -1.91
C VAL A 52 8.21 -15.43 -1.15
N ILE A 53 7.93 -15.72 0.13
CA ILE A 53 7.13 -14.84 0.99
C ILE A 53 7.85 -13.50 1.19
N LEU A 54 9.16 -13.53 1.48
CA LEU A 54 9.97 -12.31 1.63
C LEU A 54 9.94 -11.46 0.36
N GLY A 55 10.32 -12.05 -0.78
CA GLY A 55 10.43 -11.31 -2.04
C GLY A 55 9.09 -10.75 -2.50
N SER A 56 8.02 -11.56 -2.46
CA SER A 56 6.69 -11.10 -2.87
C SER A 56 6.12 -10.03 -1.93
N SER A 57 6.30 -10.16 -0.60
CA SER A 57 5.80 -9.15 0.35
C SER A 57 6.53 -7.82 0.18
N ALA A 58 7.84 -7.85 -0.06
CA ALA A 58 8.63 -6.65 -0.32
C ALA A 58 8.18 -5.96 -1.62
N ILE A 59 8.04 -6.73 -2.70
CA ILE A 59 7.57 -6.22 -4.00
C ILE A 59 6.15 -5.65 -3.88
N ILE A 60 5.25 -6.36 -3.19
CA ILE A 60 3.87 -5.90 -2.97
C ILE A 60 3.89 -4.59 -2.17
N GLY A 61 4.61 -4.54 -1.05
CA GLY A 61 4.66 -3.35 -0.20
C GLY A 61 5.30 -2.14 -0.88
N PHE A 62 6.37 -2.33 -1.65
CA PHE A 62 7.08 -1.23 -2.32
C PHE A 62 6.35 -0.76 -3.58
N LEU A 63 6.20 -1.63 -4.58
CA LEU A 63 5.71 -1.22 -5.90
C LEU A 63 4.25 -0.76 -5.86
N PHE A 64 3.39 -1.46 -5.11
CA PHE A 64 1.99 -1.07 -5.07
C PHE A 64 1.75 0.16 -4.19
N CYS A 65 2.57 0.41 -3.17
CA CYS A 65 2.51 1.69 -2.45
C CYS A 65 2.87 2.85 -3.37
N LEU A 66 3.93 2.70 -4.16
CA LEU A 66 4.32 3.70 -5.15
C LEU A 66 3.21 3.95 -6.17
N VAL A 67 2.57 2.88 -6.67
CA VAL A 67 1.44 3.02 -7.61
C VAL A 67 0.23 3.69 -6.96
N PHE A 68 -0.17 3.28 -5.75
CA PHE A 68 -1.30 3.90 -5.06
C PHE A 68 -1.03 5.37 -4.73
N GLY A 69 0.15 5.69 -4.19
CA GLY A 69 0.53 7.07 -3.88
C GLY A 69 0.61 7.96 -5.11
N LEU A 70 1.05 7.44 -6.26
CA LEU A 70 1.01 8.19 -7.52
C LEU A 70 -0.42 8.41 -8.02
N ILE A 71 -1.29 7.40 -7.95
CA ILE A 71 -2.69 7.53 -8.35
C ILE A 71 -3.38 8.58 -7.49
N ASP A 72 -3.12 8.55 -6.18
CA ASP A 72 -3.65 9.49 -5.20
C ASP A 72 -3.20 10.92 -5.49
N LEU A 73 -1.89 11.15 -5.63
CA LEU A 73 -1.32 12.45 -5.99
C LEU A 73 -1.89 13.00 -7.30
N ILE A 74 -2.11 12.14 -8.30
CA ILE A 74 -2.74 12.52 -9.57
C ILE A 74 -4.20 12.90 -9.33
N ALA A 75 -4.96 12.10 -8.58
CA ALA A 75 -6.36 12.36 -8.28
C ALA A 75 -6.51 13.69 -7.54
N ASP A 76 -5.71 13.92 -6.51
CA ASP A 76 -5.73 15.15 -5.72
C ASP A 76 -5.37 16.38 -6.56
N HIS A 77 -4.39 16.24 -7.46
CA HIS A 77 -4.02 17.29 -8.38
C HIS A 77 -5.21 17.72 -9.26
N PHE A 78 -5.98 16.77 -9.79
CA PHE A 78 -7.11 17.09 -10.67
C PHE A 78 -8.39 17.47 -9.90
N MET A 79 -8.65 16.87 -8.76
CA MET A 79 -9.90 17.05 -8.00
C MET A 79 -9.87 18.24 -7.05
N TYR A 80 -8.73 18.52 -6.43
CA TYR A 80 -8.64 19.52 -5.35
C TYR A 80 -7.76 20.71 -5.72
N PHE A 81 -6.70 20.49 -6.50
CA PHE A 81 -5.76 21.54 -6.87
C PHE A 81 -6.17 22.31 -8.14
N LEU A 82 -6.44 21.64 -9.25
CA LEU A 82 -6.79 22.30 -10.52
C LEU A 82 -8.01 23.25 -10.43
N PRO A 83 -9.08 22.93 -9.66
CA PRO A 83 -10.22 23.83 -9.52
C PRO A 83 -9.92 25.11 -8.73
N THR A 84 -8.91 25.08 -7.84
CA THR A 84 -8.51 26.22 -7.01
C THR A 84 -7.33 27.00 -7.59
N GLY A 85 -6.54 26.36 -8.46
CA GLY A 85 -5.60 26.99 -9.39
C GLY A 85 -4.28 27.47 -8.79
N ASN A 86 -4.09 27.42 -7.47
CA ASN A 86 -2.88 27.89 -6.79
C ASN A 86 -2.60 27.08 -5.50
N GLU A 87 -1.45 26.43 -5.44
CA GLU A 87 -0.71 26.24 -4.18
C GLU A 87 0.35 27.31 -4.16
N ASP A 88 0.47 28.01 -3.02
CA ASP A 88 1.48 29.04 -2.81
C ASP A 88 1.51 30.17 -3.87
N GLY A 89 0.38 30.39 -4.55
CA GLY A 89 0.21 31.47 -5.53
C GLY A 89 0.82 31.20 -6.91
N MET A 90 1.23 29.96 -7.20
CA MET A 90 1.73 29.56 -8.52
C MET A 90 0.96 28.36 -9.10
N PRO A 91 0.73 28.34 -10.43
CA PRO A 91 0.19 27.18 -11.11
C PRO A 91 1.28 26.10 -11.24
N LEU A 92 1.33 25.19 -10.28
CA LEU A 92 2.16 23.98 -10.34
C LEU A 92 1.59 22.98 -11.33
N THR A 93 2.41 22.50 -12.26
CA THR A 93 2.02 21.38 -13.14
C THR A 93 2.11 20.06 -12.38
N LEU A 94 1.35 19.04 -12.82
CA LEU A 94 1.43 17.69 -12.25
C LEU A 94 2.87 17.15 -12.21
N GLY A 95 3.67 17.41 -13.25
CA GLY A 95 5.06 16.97 -13.31
C GLY A 95 5.95 17.62 -12.25
N MET A 96 5.70 18.89 -11.92
CA MET A 96 6.42 19.59 -10.84
C MET A 96 6.06 18.98 -9.48
N LYS A 97 4.78 18.70 -9.23
CA LYS A 97 4.34 18.02 -8.00
C LYS A 97 4.94 16.63 -7.84
N ILE A 98 4.93 15.81 -8.90
CA ILE A 98 5.52 14.47 -8.85
C ILE A 98 7.01 14.54 -8.50
N ASN A 99 7.72 15.52 -9.05
CA ASN A 99 9.14 15.71 -8.78
C ASN A 99 9.40 16.25 -7.37
N GLU A 100 8.52 17.10 -6.84
CA GLU A 100 8.60 17.60 -5.46
C GLU A 100 8.38 16.48 -4.44
N TYR A 101 7.40 15.60 -4.67
CA TYR A 101 7.07 14.50 -3.76
C TYR A 101 7.78 13.18 -4.09
N SER A 102 8.75 13.15 -5.00
CA SER A 102 9.41 11.90 -5.41
C SER A 102 10.13 11.23 -4.24
N ASP A 103 10.80 12.04 -3.41
CA ASP A 103 11.56 11.56 -2.27
C ASP A 103 10.62 11.04 -1.16
N ASP A 104 9.54 11.77 -0.90
CA ASP A 104 8.51 11.37 0.08
C ASP A 104 7.80 10.08 -0.34
N LEU A 105 7.42 9.95 -1.62
CA LEU A 105 6.83 8.73 -2.16
C LEU A 105 7.80 7.55 -2.09
N PHE A 106 9.09 7.79 -2.33
CA PHE A 106 10.11 6.74 -2.20
C PHE A 106 10.28 6.28 -0.75
N VAL A 107 10.37 7.22 0.19
CA VAL A 107 10.46 6.94 1.64
C VAL A 107 9.20 6.22 2.12
N ALA A 108 8.02 6.68 1.73
CA ALA A 108 6.74 6.03 2.04
C ALA A 108 6.70 4.59 1.50
N SER A 109 7.20 4.37 0.28
CA SER A 109 7.30 3.04 -0.32
C SER A 109 8.27 2.13 0.43
N LEU A 110 9.39 2.64 0.95
CA LEU A 110 10.31 1.88 1.82
C LEU A 110 9.67 1.52 3.16
N ILE A 111 8.98 2.48 3.80
CA ILE A 111 8.25 2.24 5.05
C ILE A 111 7.18 1.17 4.83
N SER A 112 6.42 1.27 3.73
CA SER A 112 5.41 0.28 3.36
C SER A 112 6.02 -1.09 3.10
N MET A 113 7.13 -1.17 2.36
CA MET A 113 7.86 -2.41 2.10
C MET A 113 8.22 -3.13 3.41
N ILE A 114 8.85 -2.42 4.35
CA ILE A 114 9.28 -3.00 5.63
C ILE A 114 8.06 -3.44 6.44
N SER A 115 7.01 -2.62 6.49
CA SER A 115 5.79 -2.89 7.25
C SER A 115 5.05 -4.12 6.72
N VAL A 116 4.77 -4.16 5.41
CA VAL A 116 4.08 -5.28 4.74
C VAL A 116 4.88 -6.57 4.88
N LEU A 117 6.21 -6.51 4.71
CA LEU A 117 7.09 -7.66 4.90
C LEU A 117 6.99 -8.19 6.34
N THR A 118 7.11 -7.31 7.34
CA THR A 118 7.06 -7.68 8.75
C THR A 118 5.72 -8.33 9.10
N ILE A 119 4.61 -7.71 8.70
CA ILE A 119 3.25 -8.23 8.93
C ILE A 119 3.05 -9.59 8.24
N SER A 120 3.53 -9.74 7.01
CA SER A 120 3.40 -10.99 6.24
C SER A 120 4.19 -12.14 6.86
N ILE A 121 5.39 -11.87 7.40
CA ILE A 121 6.19 -12.87 8.13
C ILE A 121 5.46 -13.28 9.40
N LEU A 122 5.02 -12.32 10.22
CA LEU A 122 4.31 -12.60 11.47
C LEU A 122 3.05 -13.43 11.23
N ALA A 123 2.24 -13.06 10.24
CA ALA A 123 1.06 -13.82 9.85
C ALA A 123 1.41 -15.24 9.39
N SER A 124 2.47 -15.40 8.59
CA SER A 124 2.93 -16.71 8.12
C SER A 124 3.40 -17.60 9.26
N LEU A 125 4.09 -17.04 10.27
CA LEU A 125 4.52 -17.76 11.46
C LEU A 125 3.31 -18.23 12.27
N ILE A 126 2.37 -17.34 12.56
CA ILE A 126 1.14 -17.64 13.32
C ILE A 126 0.37 -18.79 12.64
N LEU A 127 0.15 -18.71 11.32
CA LEU A 127 -0.58 -19.73 10.57
C LEU A 127 0.12 -21.11 10.60
N LYS A 128 1.46 -21.15 10.58
CA LYS A 128 2.23 -22.40 10.73
C LYS A 128 2.10 -22.99 12.14
N PHE A 129 2.09 -22.16 13.18
CA PHE A 129 1.89 -22.63 14.55
C PHE A 129 0.48 -23.21 14.76
N THR A 130 -0.56 -22.52 14.30
CA THR A 130 -1.95 -22.99 14.43
C THR A 130 -2.18 -24.32 13.70
N THR A 131 -1.64 -24.50 12.49
CA THR A 131 -1.79 -25.75 11.72
C THR A 131 -1.01 -26.92 12.32
N LYS A 132 0.13 -26.68 12.98
CA LYS A 132 0.88 -27.72 13.67
C LYS A 132 0.11 -28.25 14.89
N ASN A 133 -0.47 -27.37 15.71
CA ASN A 133 -1.21 -27.78 16.91
C ASN A 133 -2.49 -28.56 16.58
N HIS A 134 -3.15 -28.27 15.45
CA HIS A 134 -4.35 -29.01 15.04
C HIS A 134 -4.07 -30.44 14.54
N LYS A 135 -2.82 -30.74 14.14
CA LYS A 135 -2.42 -32.09 13.71
C LYS A 135 -1.92 -32.99 14.85
N VAL A 136 -1.60 -32.42 16.02
CA VAL A 136 -1.06 -33.16 17.18
C VAL A 136 -2.17 -33.47 18.21
N GLY A 137 -3.39 -32.95 18.00
CA GLY A 137 -4.53 -33.14 18.89
C GLY A 137 -5.48 -34.29 18.51
N PHE A 138 -5.01 -35.31 17.78
CA PHE A 138 -5.75 -36.55 17.50
C PHE A 138 -4.89 -37.76 17.80
#